data_AF-D8WJ43-F1
#
_entry.id   AF-D8WJ43-F1
#
_cell.length_a   1.000
_cell.length_b   1.000
_cell.length_c   1.000
_cell.angle_alpha   90.00
_cell.angle_beta   90.00
_cell.angle_gamma   90.00
#
_symmetry.space_group_name_H-M   'P 1'
#
loop_
_entity.id
_entity.type
_entity.pdbx_description
1 polymer ?
#
loop_
_entity_poly.entity_id
_entity_poly.type
_entity_poly.pdbx_seq_one_letter_code
_entity_poly.pdbx_strand_id
1 'polypeptide(L)'
;MQFVTLTFTLCIFFVSADAGLIEAQLNKPVPNSEFTFYGAGGKGACGLDVSSCSAAASGSLFDPNAQWVPSNYPDGRYILNDRICNGICIKVDYKGKSAVFPIDNKCPECEVNHVDLSESAFLVLEPLGGTVGVATGATLTYLFCNQTTISNCDGAASVGPTTASPSTKASTTTTKAPSTGSTTTASAGSTTKSSSATTTTTSPSNGGGNPGKLSVAANVASSWNGGMQLALVFTNNDSKSVCSVTFSIGLQSGQTVSNSWNMESESSSNQYNLPSWVNIAAGQQYSSSGLNINGSDSTPPTVSVVSYGYC
;
A
#
# COMPACT_ATOMS: atom_id res chain seq x y z
N MET A 1 -2.33 -67.90 -29.88
CA MET A 1 -2.45 -66.43 -30.02
C MET A 1 -3.27 -65.95 -28.83
N GLN A 2 -2.61 -65.37 -27.83
CA GLN A 2 -3.22 -64.98 -26.56
C GLN A 2 -3.38 -63.46 -26.59
N PHE A 3 -4.61 -62.98 -26.71
CA PHE A 3 -4.91 -61.56 -26.70
C PHE A 3 -4.84 -61.05 -25.25
N VAL A 4 -3.83 -60.24 -24.97
CA VAL A 4 -3.72 -59.48 -23.72
C VAL A 4 -4.53 -58.21 -23.90
N THR A 5 -5.71 -58.16 -23.30
CA THR A 5 -6.54 -56.94 -23.27
C THR A 5 -5.96 -55.99 -22.23
N LEU A 6 -5.27 -54.95 -22.71
CA LEU A 6 -4.71 -53.89 -21.90
C LEU A 6 -5.81 -52.86 -21.59
N THR A 7 -6.44 -52.96 -20.42
CA THR A 7 -7.37 -51.92 -19.95
C THR A 7 -6.56 -50.70 -19.48
N PHE A 8 -6.47 -49.68 -20.33
CA PHE A 8 -6.05 -48.34 -19.93
C PHE A 8 -7.14 -47.72 -19.06
N THR A 9 -6.96 -47.75 -17.74
CA THR A 9 -7.76 -46.93 -16.82
C THR A 9 -7.35 -45.47 -17.04
N LEU A 10 -8.13 -44.76 -17.85
CA LEU A 10 -8.05 -43.31 -17.96
C LEU A 10 -8.44 -42.73 -16.59
N CYS A 11 -7.44 -42.27 -15.82
CA CYS A 11 -7.69 -41.35 -14.72
C CYS A 11 -8.26 -40.06 -15.32
N ILE A 12 -9.58 -39.99 -15.42
CA ILE A 12 -10.30 -38.75 -15.64
C ILE A 12 -10.06 -37.92 -14.38
N PHE A 13 -9.11 -37.00 -14.44
CA PHE A 13 -9.11 -35.87 -13.54
C PHE A 13 -10.39 -35.10 -13.82
N PHE A 14 -11.40 -35.30 -12.96
CA PHE A 14 -12.48 -34.34 -12.85
C PHE A 14 -11.84 -33.06 -12.32
N VAL A 15 -11.40 -32.18 -13.23
CA VAL A 15 -11.33 -30.76 -12.92
C VAL A 15 -12.78 -30.36 -12.70
N SER A 16 -13.22 -30.36 -11.45
CA SER A 16 -14.48 -29.71 -11.10
C SER A 16 -14.32 -28.25 -11.51
N ALA A 17 -14.88 -27.89 -12.66
CA ALA A 17 -15.07 -26.52 -13.06
C ALA A 17 -16.28 -25.97 -12.30
N ASP A 18 -16.20 -25.97 -10.96
CA ASP A 18 -16.87 -24.91 -10.21
C ASP A 18 -15.98 -23.68 -10.42
N ALA A 19 -16.26 -22.95 -11.50
CA ALA A 19 -15.79 -21.58 -11.57
C ALA A 19 -16.43 -20.87 -10.38
N GLY A 20 -15.66 -20.62 -9.34
CA GLY A 20 -16.14 -19.85 -8.20
C GLY A 20 -16.63 -18.47 -8.64
N LEU A 21 -17.34 -17.79 -7.74
CA LEU A 21 -18.02 -16.53 -8.04
C LEU A 21 -17.06 -15.46 -8.59
N ILE A 22 -15.81 -15.46 -8.12
CA ILE A 22 -14.75 -14.58 -8.61
C ILE A 22 -14.17 -14.99 -9.97
N GLU A 23 -14.07 -16.30 -10.26
CA GLU A 23 -13.54 -16.82 -11.53
C GLU A 23 -14.38 -16.35 -12.72
N ALA A 24 -15.69 -16.18 -12.53
CA ALA A 24 -16.57 -15.61 -13.54
C ALA A 24 -16.20 -14.16 -13.92
N GLN A 25 -15.42 -13.44 -13.09
CA GLN A 25 -15.02 -12.05 -13.30
C GLN A 25 -13.54 -11.87 -13.64
N LEU A 26 -12.72 -12.90 -13.53
CA LEU A 26 -11.28 -12.79 -13.79
C LEU A 26 -10.98 -12.36 -15.23
N ASN A 27 -10.08 -11.39 -15.36
CA ASN A 27 -9.61 -10.80 -16.62
C ASN A 27 -10.73 -10.15 -17.47
N LYS A 28 -11.89 -9.85 -16.87
CA LYS A 28 -12.98 -9.14 -17.53
C LYS A 28 -13.02 -7.68 -17.08
N PRO A 29 -12.85 -6.72 -18.00
CA PRO A 29 -13.06 -5.32 -17.68
C PRO A 29 -14.53 -5.06 -17.34
N VAL A 30 -14.78 -4.44 -16.19
CA VAL A 30 -16.09 -3.95 -15.76
C VAL A 30 -16.07 -2.42 -15.90
N PRO A 31 -16.67 -1.85 -16.96
CA PRO A 31 -16.69 -0.40 -17.18
C PRO A 31 -17.77 0.27 -16.34
N ASN A 32 -17.72 1.61 -16.27
CA ASN A 32 -18.66 2.42 -15.46
C ASN A 32 -18.66 1.98 -13.98
N SER A 33 -17.49 1.59 -13.50
CA SER A 33 -17.27 1.22 -12.12
C SER A 33 -17.03 2.42 -11.24
N GLU A 34 -17.18 2.20 -9.94
CA GLU A 34 -16.80 3.15 -8.91
C GLU A 34 -15.84 2.54 -7.91
N PHE A 35 -15.10 3.40 -7.24
CA PHE A 35 -14.36 3.04 -6.06
C PHE A 35 -14.52 4.09 -4.98
N THR A 36 -14.61 3.62 -3.74
CA THR A 36 -14.68 4.44 -2.53
C THR A 36 -13.44 4.19 -1.69
N PHE A 37 -13.37 4.83 -0.52
CA PHE A 37 -12.44 4.38 0.50
C PHE A 37 -13.11 4.11 1.85
N TYR A 38 -12.50 3.18 2.58
CA TYR A 38 -12.80 2.91 3.97
C TYR A 38 -11.60 3.23 4.86
N GLY A 39 -11.91 3.76 6.04
CA GLY A 39 -10.93 3.86 7.12
C GLY A 39 -10.79 2.48 7.75
N ALA A 40 -9.68 1.80 7.54
CA ALA A 40 -9.49 0.47 8.11
C ALA A 40 -8.10 0.18 8.66
N GLY A 41 -8.15 -0.63 9.71
CA GLY A 41 -7.09 -1.47 10.23
C GLY A 41 -7.73 -2.71 10.84
N GLY A 42 -6.91 -3.69 11.23
CA GLY A 42 -7.37 -4.96 11.79
C GLY A 42 -7.46 -6.07 10.74
N LYS A 43 -8.24 -7.11 11.03
CA LYS A 43 -8.38 -8.28 10.14
C LYS A 43 -9.53 -8.07 9.15
N GLY A 44 -9.24 -8.22 7.87
CA GLY A 44 -10.24 -8.22 6.82
C GLY A 44 -11.02 -9.54 6.77
N ALA A 45 -12.06 -9.59 5.96
CA ALA A 45 -12.89 -10.78 5.76
C ALA A 45 -12.12 -12.03 5.31
N CYS A 46 -10.92 -11.86 4.74
CA CYS A 46 -10.05 -12.97 4.35
C CYS A 46 -9.18 -13.52 5.49
N GLY A 47 -9.20 -12.92 6.68
CA GLY A 47 -8.29 -13.27 7.79
C GLY A 47 -6.91 -12.63 7.68
N LEU A 48 -6.68 -11.82 6.65
CA LEU A 48 -5.45 -11.09 6.43
C LEU A 48 -5.53 -9.73 7.15
N ASP A 49 -4.38 -9.19 7.53
CA ASP A 49 -4.33 -7.81 8.04
C ASP A 49 -4.68 -6.88 6.88
N VAL A 50 -5.64 -5.99 7.10
CA VAL A 50 -5.96 -4.94 6.13
C VAL A 50 -4.77 -4.00 6.06
N SER A 51 -4.07 -4.01 4.93
CA SER A 51 -2.91 -3.15 4.72
C SER A 51 -3.35 -1.74 4.30
N SER A 52 -2.41 -0.79 4.34
CA SER A 52 -2.61 0.54 3.74
C SER A 52 -2.76 0.51 2.22
N CYS A 53 -2.49 -0.63 1.58
CA CYS A 53 -2.51 -0.80 0.14
C CYS A 53 -3.38 -2.01 -0.23
N SER A 54 -4.65 -1.96 0.13
CA SER A 54 -5.59 -3.04 -0.16
C SER A 54 -6.96 -2.56 -0.63
N ALA A 55 -7.78 -3.54 -1.01
CA ALA A 55 -9.15 -3.36 -1.45
C ALA A 55 -10.10 -4.34 -0.75
N ALA A 56 -11.32 -3.89 -0.52
CA ALA A 56 -12.47 -4.70 -0.21
C ALA A 56 -13.32 -4.87 -1.48
N ALA A 57 -13.67 -6.12 -1.81
CA ALA A 57 -14.45 -6.42 -3.00
C ALA A 57 -15.92 -6.73 -2.66
N SER A 58 -16.78 -6.68 -3.69
CA SER A 58 -18.21 -7.01 -3.57
C SER A 58 -18.44 -8.30 -2.80
N GLY A 59 -19.35 -8.22 -1.82
CA GLY A 59 -19.76 -9.36 -1.03
C GLY A 59 -20.38 -10.51 -1.83
N SER A 60 -20.88 -10.23 -3.04
CA SER A 60 -21.46 -11.21 -3.97
C SER A 60 -20.42 -12.10 -4.64
N LEU A 61 -19.13 -11.72 -4.60
CA LEU A 61 -18.02 -12.49 -5.18
C LEU A 61 -17.37 -13.45 -4.18
N PHE A 62 -17.80 -13.40 -2.91
CA PHE A 62 -17.38 -14.33 -1.87
C PHE A 62 -18.30 -15.56 -1.85
N ASP A 63 -17.71 -16.75 -1.78
CA ASP A 63 -18.44 -17.99 -1.61
C ASP A 63 -19.11 -18.02 -0.23
N PRO A 64 -20.46 -18.05 -0.15
CA PRO A 64 -21.17 -18.11 1.13
C PRO A 64 -20.90 -19.39 1.91
N ASN A 65 -20.33 -20.42 1.28
CA ASN A 65 -19.98 -21.70 1.91
C ASN A 65 -18.49 -21.80 2.28
N ALA A 66 -17.69 -20.78 2.02
CA ALA A 66 -16.27 -20.79 2.34
C ALA A 66 -16.05 -21.05 3.83
N GLN A 67 -15.06 -21.89 4.13
CA GLN A 67 -14.73 -22.29 5.50
C GLN A 67 -13.40 -21.67 5.93
N TRP A 68 -13.28 -21.34 7.20
CA TRP A 68 -12.01 -20.93 7.79
C TRP A 68 -11.08 -22.13 7.90
N VAL A 69 -9.87 -22.00 7.36
CA VAL A 69 -8.85 -23.05 7.38
C VAL A 69 -7.56 -22.53 8.02
N PRO A 70 -6.77 -23.41 8.67
CA PRO A 70 -5.41 -23.05 9.08
C PRO A 70 -4.60 -22.56 7.88
N SER A 71 -3.91 -21.43 8.03
CA SER A 71 -3.03 -20.91 6.99
C SER A 71 -1.59 -21.40 7.16
N ASN A 72 -0.77 -21.15 6.15
CA ASN A 72 0.68 -21.33 6.18
C ASN A 72 1.45 -20.08 6.66
N TYR A 73 0.76 -19.04 7.16
CA TYR A 73 1.44 -17.87 7.71
C TYR A 73 2.18 -18.25 9.00
N PRO A 74 3.35 -17.64 9.30
CA PRO A 74 4.18 -17.99 10.46
C PRO A 74 3.46 -17.86 11.81
N ASP A 75 2.45 -17.01 11.90
CA ASP A 75 1.66 -16.79 13.11
C ASP A 75 0.50 -17.78 13.28
N GLY A 76 0.34 -18.73 12.36
CA GLY A 76 -0.68 -19.77 12.43
C GLY A 76 -2.11 -19.25 12.32
N ARG A 77 -2.31 -18.03 11.79
CA ARG A 77 -3.66 -17.47 11.64
C ARG A 77 -4.53 -18.35 10.74
N TYR A 78 -5.84 -18.25 10.89
CA TYR A 78 -6.78 -18.87 9.96
C TYR A 78 -7.07 -17.90 8.81
N ILE A 79 -7.27 -18.43 7.61
CA ILE A 79 -7.73 -17.68 6.44
C ILE A 79 -9.05 -18.25 5.96
N LEU A 80 -9.86 -17.40 5.33
CA LEU A 80 -11.06 -17.88 4.67
C LEU A 80 -10.64 -18.65 3.41
N ASN A 81 -11.03 -19.93 3.31
CA ASN A 81 -10.77 -20.76 2.13
C ASN A 81 -11.74 -20.40 0.99
N ASP A 82 -11.67 -19.14 0.57
CA ASP A 82 -12.41 -18.57 -0.53
C ASP A 82 -11.41 -18.18 -1.62
N ARG A 83 -11.77 -18.41 -2.88
CA ARG A 83 -10.92 -18.10 -4.02
C ARG A 83 -10.55 -16.62 -4.08
N ILE A 84 -11.48 -15.72 -3.71
CA ILE A 84 -11.19 -14.28 -3.70
C ILE A 84 -10.14 -13.89 -2.67
N CYS A 85 -10.04 -14.65 -1.57
CA CYS A 85 -9.07 -14.44 -0.50
C CYS A 85 -7.69 -15.06 -0.77
N ASN A 86 -7.56 -15.81 -1.86
CA ASN A 86 -6.37 -16.59 -2.17
C ASN A 86 -5.66 -16.07 -3.43
N GLY A 87 -5.13 -14.85 -3.32
CA GLY A 87 -4.25 -14.28 -4.35
C GLY A 87 -4.97 -13.57 -5.49
N ILE A 88 -6.15 -12.99 -5.24
CA ILE A 88 -6.81 -12.10 -6.19
C ILE A 88 -6.46 -10.65 -5.87
N CYS A 89 -6.15 -9.90 -6.94
CA CYS A 89 -5.90 -8.48 -6.93
C CYS A 89 -6.94 -7.80 -7.81
N ILE A 90 -7.27 -6.55 -7.51
CA ILE A 90 -8.08 -5.69 -8.37
C ILE A 90 -7.20 -4.67 -9.07
N LYS A 91 -7.28 -4.60 -10.39
CA LYS A 91 -6.77 -3.50 -11.19
C LYS A 91 -7.86 -2.45 -11.37
N VAL A 92 -7.51 -1.19 -11.13
CA VAL A 92 -8.38 -0.04 -11.31
C VAL A 92 -7.75 0.87 -12.36
N ASP A 93 -8.44 1.03 -13.48
CA ASP A 93 -8.09 2.00 -14.52
C ASP A 93 -9.01 3.22 -14.37
N TYR A 94 -8.43 4.39 -14.13
CA TYR A 94 -9.19 5.61 -13.83
C TYR A 94 -8.42 6.86 -14.26
N LYS A 95 -9.07 7.75 -15.03
CA LYS A 95 -8.51 9.03 -15.51
C LYS A 95 -7.10 8.91 -16.12
N GLY A 96 -6.84 7.84 -16.88
CA GLY A 96 -5.54 7.59 -17.51
C GLY A 96 -4.45 7.05 -16.58
N LYS A 97 -4.79 6.73 -15.32
CA LYS A 97 -3.94 6.01 -14.38
C LYS A 97 -4.41 4.56 -14.25
N SER A 98 -3.48 3.70 -13.86
CA SER A 98 -3.74 2.30 -13.54
C SER A 98 -3.05 1.95 -12.24
N ALA A 99 -3.76 1.34 -11.30
CA ALA A 99 -3.19 0.79 -10.08
C ALA A 99 -3.78 -0.58 -9.77
N VAL A 100 -3.05 -1.40 -9.00
CA VAL A 100 -3.42 -2.78 -8.68
C VAL A 100 -3.26 -3.00 -7.19
N PHE A 101 -4.30 -3.51 -6.53
CA PHE A 101 -4.33 -3.70 -5.08
C PHE A 101 -4.75 -5.13 -4.73
N PRO A 102 -4.13 -5.77 -3.73
CA PRO A 102 -4.61 -7.05 -3.19
C PRO A 102 -6.00 -6.90 -2.59
N ILE A 103 -6.82 -7.93 -2.75
CA ILE A 103 -8.10 -8.04 -2.07
C ILE A 103 -7.88 -8.81 -0.77
N ASP A 104 -8.08 -8.13 0.36
CA ASP A 104 -7.97 -8.74 1.70
C ASP A 104 -9.26 -8.61 2.52
N ASN A 105 -10.26 -7.90 1.98
CA ASN A 105 -11.48 -7.60 2.70
C ASN A 105 -12.74 -7.72 1.81
N LYS A 106 -13.90 -7.68 2.46
CA LYS A 106 -15.23 -7.72 1.85
C LYS A 106 -15.94 -6.40 2.09
N CYS A 107 -16.58 -5.89 1.04
CA CYS A 107 -17.57 -4.81 1.10
C CYS A 107 -18.96 -5.44 0.83
N PRO A 108 -19.74 -5.77 1.88
CA PRO A 108 -21.01 -6.46 1.73
C PRO A 108 -22.04 -5.71 0.88
N GLU A 109 -22.01 -4.38 0.91
CA GLU A 109 -22.92 -3.48 0.21
C GLU A 109 -22.48 -3.15 -1.22
N CYS A 110 -21.22 -3.42 -1.57
CA CYS A 110 -20.69 -3.12 -2.90
C CYS A 110 -21.24 -4.10 -3.94
N GLU A 111 -21.69 -3.56 -5.06
CA GLU A 111 -21.96 -4.33 -6.28
C GLU A 111 -20.66 -4.78 -6.96
N VAL A 112 -20.72 -5.68 -7.95
CA VAL A 112 -19.53 -6.20 -8.65
C VAL A 112 -18.71 -5.10 -9.35
N ASN A 113 -19.34 -3.98 -9.71
CA ASN A 113 -18.68 -2.82 -10.31
C ASN A 113 -18.19 -1.79 -9.27
N HIS A 114 -18.18 -2.13 -7.98
CA HIS A 114 -17.73 -1.27 -6.88
C HIS A 114 -16.67 -1.99 -6.04
N VAL A 115 -15.55 -1.32 -5.80
CA VAL A 115 -14.56 -1.72 -4.79
C VAL A 115 -14.32 -0.62 -3.78
N ASP A 116 -14.11 -1.01 -2.54
CA ASP A 116 -13.81 -0.08 -1.47
C ASP A 116 -12.31 -0.17 -1.15
N LEU A 117 -11.57 0.90 -1.42
CA LEU A 117 -10.11 0.90 -1.30
C LEU A 117 -9.70 1.35 0.10
N SER A 118 -8.57 0.85 0.59
CA SER A 118 -7.88 1.53 1.69
C SER A 118 -7.62 2.99 1.30
N GLU A 119 -7.66 3.92 2.27
CA GLU A 119 -7.51 5.35 1.99
C GLU A 119 -6.24 5.67 1.19
N SER A 120 -5.11 5.00 1.49
CA SER A 120 -3.89 5.24 0.70
C SER A 120 -4.01 4.68 -0.72
N ALA A 121 -4.60 3.50 -0.93
CA ALA A 121 -4.88 2.99 -2.28
C ALA A 121 -5.81 3.91 -3.09
N PHE A 122 -6.81 4.50 -2.44
CA PHE A 122 -7.70 5.49 -3.07
C PHE A 122 -6.91 6.71 -3.56
N LEU A 123 -6.05 7.26 -2.71
CA LEU A 123 -5.30 8.48 -2.99
C LEU A 123 -4.21 8.27 -4.06
N VAL A 124 -3.76 7.03 -4.34
CA VAL A 124 -2.91 6.73 -5.51
C VAL A 124 -3.61 7.13 -6.80
N LEU A 125 -4.90 6.81 -6.90
CA LEU A 125 -5.70 7.06 -8.10
C LEU A 125 -6.25 8.47 -8.11
N GLU A 126 -6.79 8.92 -6.98
CA GLU A 126 -7.43 10.23 -6.82
C GLU A 126 -6.82 11.04 -5.67
N PRO A 127 -5.62 11.64 -5.86
CA PRO A 127 -4.89 12.33 -4.80
C PRO A 127 -5.63 13.50 -4.16
N LEU A 128 -6.65 14.06 -4.81
CA LEU A 128 -7.45 15.14 -4.24
C LEU A 128 -8.59 14.63 -3.34
N GLY A 129 -8.67 13.32 -3.09
CA GLY A 129 -9.72 12.69 -2.26
C GLY A 129 -11.06 12.47 -2.98
N GLY A 130 -11.18 12.85 -4.26
CA GLY A 130 -12.39 12.68 -5.06
C GLY A 130 -13.56 13.55 -4.59
N THR A 131 -14.78 13.25 -5.06
CA THR A 131 -15.98 13.93 -4.55
C THR A 131 -16.46 13.16 -3.33
N VAL A 132 -16.12 13.63 -2.12
CA VAL A 132 -16.55 13.00 -0.85
C VAL A 132 -16.08 11.54 -0.72
N GLY A 133 -14.86 11.22 -1.20
CA GLY A 133 -14.34 9.84 -1.11
C GLY A 133 -14.99 8.84 -2.07
N VAL A 134 -15.70 9.32 -3.08
CA VAL A 134 -16.27 8.51 -4.17
C VAL A 134 -15.65 8.94 -5.50
N ALA A 135 -15.23 7.96 -6.30
CA ALA A 135 -14.73 8.15 -7.65
C ALA A 135 -15.49 7.23 -8.62
N THR A 136 -16.07 7.80 -9.66
CA THR A 136 -16.92 7.09 -10.64
C THR A 136 -16.34 7.15 -12.05
N GLY A 137 -16.72 6.19 -12.90
CA GLY A 137 -16.22 6.10 -14.27
C GLY A 137 -14.87 5.39 -14.39
N ALA A 138 -14.52 4.58 -13.40
CA ALA A 138 -13.39 3.68 -13.48
C ALA A 138 -13.72 2.45 -14.35
N THR A 139 -12.68 1.68 -14.67
CA THR A 139 -12.80 0.30 -15.13
C THR A 139 -12.10 -0.61 -14.14
N LEU A 140 -12.83 -1.59 -13.61
CA LEU A 140 -12.28 -2.59 -12.70
C LEU A 140 -11.92 -3.86 -13.47
N THR A 141 -10.84 -4.53 -13.09
CA THR A 141 -10.49 -5.86 -13.61
C THR A 141 -9.89 -6.70 -12.50
N TYR A 142 -10.53 -7.83 -12.18
CA TYR A 142 -10.02 -8.80 -11.22
C TYR A 142 -8.93 -9.66 -11.88
N LEU A 143 -7.80 -9.84 -11.20
CA LEU A 143 -6.60 -10.49 -11.70
C LEU A 143 -5.99 -11.41 -10.63
N PHE A 144 -5.15 -12.35 -11.04
CA PHE A 144 -4.27 -13.04 -10.09
C PHE A 144 -3.12 -12.14 -9.69
N CYS A 145 -2.86 -12.02 -8.38
CA CYS A 145 -1.78 -11.20 -7.85
C CYS A 145 -0.39 -11.64 -8.34
N ASN A 146 -0.18 -12.94 -8.56
CA ASN A 146 1.09 -13.48 -9.05
C ASN A 146 1.35 -13.24 -10.56
N GLN A 147 0.36 -12.71 -11.29
CA GLN A 147 0.45 -12.37 -12.72
C GLN A 147 0.45 -10.85 -12.95
N THR A 148 0.56 -10.06 -11.90
CA THR A 148 0.49 -8.60 -11.96
C THR A 148 1.51 -7.96 -11.01
N THR A 149 1.72 -6.66 -11.17
CA THR A 149 2.56 -5.87 -10.25
C THR A 149 1.64 -5.08 -9.34
N ILE A 150 1.67 -5.40 -8.05
CA ILE A 150 0.95 -4.66 -7.01
C ILE A 150 1.50 -3.23 -6.96
N SER A 151 0.60 -2.25 -6.94
CA SER A 151 0.96 -0.84 -6.85
C SER A 151 1.50 -0.49 -5.47
N ASN A 152 2.36 0.53 -5.43
CA ASN A 152 2.80 1.09 -4.17
C ASN A 152 1.81 2.16 -3.71
N CYS A 153 1.31 2.06 -2.48
CA CYS A 153 0.44 3.06 -1.86
C CYS A 153 1.19 3.97 -0.87
N ASP A 154 2.50 3.77 -0.71
CA ASP A 154 3.35 4.61 0.12
C ASP A 154 3.40 6.03 -0.47
N GLY A 155 2.94 7.01 0.31
CA GLY A 155 2.95 8.43 -0.08
C GLY A 155 1.63 9.00 -0.58
N ALA A 156 0.58 8.19 -0.70
CA ALA A 156 -0.74 8.68 -1.12
C ALA A 156 -1.49 9.44 -0.01
N ALA A 157 -1.18 9.18 1.27
CA ALA A 157 -1.94 9.62 2.43
C ALA A 157 -1.87 11.12 2.82
N SER A 158 -1.19 12.01 2.07
CA SER A 158 -0.91 13.37 2.59
C SER A 158 -1.64 14.54 1.92
N VAL A 159 -2.64 14.31 1.07
CA VAL A 159 -3.50 15.40 0.57
C VAL A 159 -4.90 15.16 1.09
N GLY A 160 -5.08 15.35 2.39
CA GLY A 160 -6.41 15.34 2.98
C GLY A 160 -7.29 16.43 2.35
N PRO A 161 -8.57 16.14 2.03
CA PRO A 161 -9.52 17.18 1.72
C PRO A 161 -9.76 18.02 2.99
N THR A 162 -9.72 19.34 2.87
CA THR A 162 -10.17 20.27 3.91
C THR A 162 -11.68 20.15 4.11
N THR A 163 -12.14 19.10 4.81
CA THR A 163 -13.53 19.01 5.29
C THR A 163 -13.69 19.88 6.52
N ALA A 164 -14.21 21.08 6.31
CA ALA A 164 -14.88 21.85 7.34
C ALA A 164 -16.02 21.02 7.94
N SER A 165 -15.95 20.81 9.25
CA SER A 165 -16.98 20.16 10.06
C SER A 165 -18.16 21.12 10.28
N PRO A 166 -19.42 20.77 9.95
CA PRO A 166 -20.56 21.57 10.38
C PRO A 166 -21.09 21.05 11.73
N SER A 167 -20.90 21.87 12.75
CA SER A 167 -21.55 21.78 14.05
C SER A 167 -23.03 22.16 13.94
N THR A 168 -23.88 21.24 14.41
CA THR A 168 -25.18 21.38 15.07
C THR A 168 -26.13 22.54 14.73
N LYS A 169 -27.34 22.13 14.30
CA LYS A 169 -28.64 22.82 14.34
C LYS A 169 -28.79 23.85 15.48
N ALA A 170 -29.16 25.07 15.11
CA ALA A 170 -30.15 25.87 15.83
C ALA A 170 -31.00 26.67 14.84
N SER A 171 -32.29 26.70 15.15
CA SER A 171 -33.42 27.26 14.41
C SER A 171 -33.57 28.76 14.63
N THR A 172 -33.77 29.59 13.58
CA THR A 172 -34.82 30.62 13.52
C THR A 172 -34.96 31.25 12.12
N THR A 173 -36.10 31.92 11.91
CA THR A 173 -36.90 32.07 10.69
C THR A 173 -36.70 33.42 9.97
N THR A 174 -36.83 33.42 8.62
CA THR A 174 -37.26 34.52 7.70
C THR A 174 -36.51 35.88 7.75
N THR A 175 -36.08 36.51 6.64
CA THR A 175 -36.94 37.11 5.60
C THR A 175 -36.11 37.62 4.39
N LYS A 176 -36.56 37.28 3.18
CA LYS A 176 -36.58 38.02 1.88
C LYS A 176 -35.39 38.91 1.39
N ALA A 177 -35.03 38.65 0.12
CA ALA A 177 -34.10 39.39 -0.76
C ALA A 177 -34.57 40.83 -1.13
N PRO A 178 -33.70 41.68 -1.73
CA PRO A 178 -33.57 41.67 -3.21
C PRO A 178 -32.20 42.03 -3.83
N SER A 179 -31.92 41.38 -4.96
CA SER A 179 -31.51 41.92 -6.28
C SER A 179 -30.14 42.57 -6.57
N THR A 180 -29.54 42.05 -7.65
CA THR A 180 -28.82 42.70 -8.78
C THR A 180 -27.45 43.35 -8.59
N GLY A 181 -26.46 42.85 -9.36
CA GLY A 181 -25.20 43.55 -9.62
C GLY A 181 -24.18 42.67 -10.35
N SER A 182 -24.24 42.67 -11.68
CA SER A 182 -23.28 42.04 -12.60
C SER A 182 -22.01 42.89 -12.73
N THR A 183 -20.81 42.31 -12.68
CA THR A 183 -19.60 42.89 -13.31
C THR A 183 -18.57 41.78 -13.64
N THR A 184 -18.00 41.90 -14.83
CA THR A 184 -17.12 40.97 -15.55
C THR A 184 -15.61 41.22 -15.36
N THR A 185 -14.80 40.20 -15.72
CA THR A 185 -13.37 40.21 -16.18
C THR A 185 -12.29 40.52 -15.12
N ALA A 186 -11.11 39.88 -15.04
CA ALA A 186 -10.34 39.04 -15.96
C ALA A 186 -9.35 38.13 -15.19
N SER A 187 -9.01 36.97 -15.75
CA SER A 187 -7.94 36.08 -15.24
C SER A 187 -6.75 36.14 -16.21
N ALA A 188 -5.59 36.54 -15.72
CA ALA A 188 -4.33 36.59 -16.45
C ALA A 188 -3.40 35.46 -15.96
N GLY A 189 -2.70 34.85 -16.92
CA GLY A 189 -2.07 33.54 -16.84
C GLY A 189 -0.96 33.38 -15.79
N SER A 190 -0.90 32.16 -15.24
CA SER A 190 0.23 31.66 -14.48
C SER A 190 1.13 30.81 -15.38
N THR A 191 2.41 31.17 -15.41
CA THR A 191 3.45 30.55 -16.23
C THR A 191 4.07 29.40 -15.44
N THR A 192 4.02 28.19 -15.98
CA THR A 192 4.74 27.01 -15.46
C THR A 192 6.25 27.15 -15.71
N LYS A 193 7.04 27.12 -14.64
CA LYS A 193 8.48 26.80 -14.71
C LYS A 193 8.71 25.44 -14.07
N SER A 194 9.03 24.48 -14.94
CA SER A 194 9.54 23.16 -14.58
C SER A 194 11.03 23.30 -14.25
N SER A 195 11.43 22.91 -13.03
CA SER A 195 12.84 22.86 -12.61
C SER A 195 13.25 21.41 -12.36
N SER A 196 14.16 20.90 -13.20
CA SER A 196 14.84 19.61 -13.07
C SER A 196 15.55 19.49 -11.72
N ALA A 197 15.27 18.42 -10.99
CA ALA A 197 16.00 18.05 -9.79
C ALA A 197 17.30 17.31 -10.17
N THR A 198 18.42 17.84 -9.69
CA THR A 198 19.77 17.28 -9.81
C THR A 198 20.01 16.32 -8.64
N THR A 199 20.32 15.06 -8.95
CA THR A 199 20.66 14.02 -7.97
C THR A 199 22.00 14.37 -7.30
N THR A 200 21.97 14.72 -6.02
CA THR A 200 23.19 14.94 -5.22
C THR A 200 23.29 13.81 -4.19
N THR A 201 24.14 12.83 -4.47
CA THR A 201 24.55 11.81 -3.50
C THR A 201 25.60 12.39 -2.55
N THR A 202 25.23 12.67 -1.31
CA THR A 202 26.18 12.89 -0.22
C THR A 202 26.10 11.72 0.74
N SER A 203 27.17 10.92 0.82
CA SER A 203 27.37 9.93 1.88
C SER A 203 27.97 10.60 3.12
N PRO A 204 27.34 10.49 4.31
CA PRO A 204 28.02 10.71 5.58
C PRO A 204 28.48 9.37 6.19
N SER A 205 29.66 9.37 6.79
CA SER A 205 30.32 8.19 7.38
C SER A 205 30.19 8.11 8.91
N ASN A 206 30.30 6.86 9.39
CA ASN A 206 30.82 6.35 10.68
C ASN A 206 29.93 6.32 11.94
N GLY A 207 29.70 5.07 12.41
CA GLY A 207 29.40 4.73 13.80
C GLY A 207 28.99 3.25 14.01
N GLY A 208 29.92 2.42 14.51
CA GLY A 208 29.56 1.38 15.50
C GLY A 208 29.05 -0.01 15.09
N GLY A 209 29.43 -0.56 13.94
CA GLY A 209 29.21 -1.97 13.57
C GLY A 209 30.16 -2.33 12.43
N ASN A 210 30.71 -3.55 12.36
CA ASN A 210 31.84 -3.90 11.47
C ASN A 210 31.66 -3.31 10.04
N PRO A 211 32.31 -2.17 9.70
CA PRO A 211 31.76 -1.19 8.75
C PRO A 211 31.91 -1.55 7.26
N GLY A 212 32.15 -2.81 6.93
CA GLY A 212 32.33 -3.26 5.54
C GLY A 212 31.34 -4.31 5.07
N LYS A 213 30.62 -4.99 5.98
CA LYS A 213 29.83 -6.18 5.64
C LYS A 213 28.33 -5.92 5.55
N LEU A 214 27.80 -5.05 6.41
CA LEU A 214 26.43 -4.54 6.29
C LEU A 214 26.46 -3.03 6.47
N SER A 215 25.90 -2.30 5.51
CA SER A 215 25.78 -0.84 5.57
C SER A 215 24.32 -0.42 5.42
N VAL A 216 23.96 0.72 6.00
CA VAL A 216 22.67 1.37 5.81
C VAL A 216 22.88 2.77 5.26
N ALA A 217 22.05 3.17 4.30
CA ALA A 217 22.00 4.53 3.76
C ALA A 217 20.57 5.07 3.85
N ALA A 218 20.44 6.36 4.15
CA ALA A 218 19.16 7.06 4.10
C ALA A 218 19.08 7.84 2.79
N ASN A 219 18.20 7.39 1.90
CA ASN A 219 17.93 8.04 0.63
C ASN A 219 16.65 8.86 0.74
N VAL A 220 16.71 10.15 0.41
CA VAL A 220 15.52 10.98 0.34
C VAL A 220 14.66 10.51 -0.83
N ALA A 221 13.54 9.88 -0.51
CA ALA A 221 12.56 9.43 -1.50
C ALA A 221 11.67 10.60 -1.96
N SER A 222 11.31 11.48 -1.02
CA SER A 222 10.58 12.72 -1.30
C SER A 222 10.84 13.76 -0.20
N SER A 223 10.58 15.04 -0.48
CA SER A 223 10.73 16.14 0.47
C SER A 223 9.59 17.16 0.31
N TRP A 224 9.17 17.77 1.41
CA TRP A 224 8.14 18.82 1.45
C TRP A 224 8.54 19.98 2.35
N ASN A 225 7.73 21.04 2.38
CA ASN A 225 7.97 22.16 3.28
C ASN A 225 7.83 21.69 4.74
N GLY A 226 8.96 21.59 5.44
CA GLY A 226 9.01 21.13 6.83
C GLY A 226 9.10 19.62 7.02
N GLY A 227 9.54 18.85 6.02
CA GLY A 227 9.84 17.44 6.23
C GLY A 227 10.35 16.67 5.00
N MET A 228 10.62 15.38 5.21
CA MET A 228 11.10 14.47 4.17
C MET A 228 10.73 13.02 4.45
N GLN A 229 10.60 12.24 3.38
CA GLN A 229 10.49 10.78 3.42
C GLN A 229 11.83 10.16 3.07
N LEU A 230 12.27 9.22 3.90
CA LEU A 230 13.53 8.51 3.73
C LEU A 230 13.26 7.03 3.47
N ALA A 231 13.83 6.51 2.39
CA ALA A 231 14.00 5.08 2.20
C ALA A 231 15.35 4.67 2.80
N LEU A 232 15.35 3.69 3.69
CA LEU A 232 16.56 3.10 4.23
C LEU A 232 16.98 1.92 3.36
N VAL A 233 18.19 1.99 2.83
CA VAL A 233 18.78 0.94 1.99
C VAL A 233 19.86 0.24 2.75
N PHE A 234 19.60 -1.02 3.09
CA PHE A 234 20.55 -1.92 3.71
C PHE A 234 21.26 -2.72 2.61
N THR A 235 22.59 -2.73 2.63
CA THR A 235 23.41 -3.47 1.65
C THR A 235 24.24 -4.51 2.37
N ASN A 236 24.00 -5.79 2.09
CA ASN A 236 24.77 -6.91 2.62
C ASN A 236 25.94 -7.23 1.68
N ASN A 237 27.12 -6.74 2.02
CA ASN A 237 28.38 -7.03 1.35
C ASN A 237 29.10 -8.26 1.95
N ASP A 238 28.45 -9.01 2.84
CA ASP A 238 29.00 -10.24 3.40
C ASP A 238 28.70 -11.47 2.52
N SER A 239 29.35 -12.57 2.86
CA SER A 239 29.21 -13.90 2.26
C SER A 239 28.02 -14.71 2.80
N LYS A 240 27.31 -14.19 3.81
CA LYS A 240 26.21 -14.88 4.50
C LYS A 240 24.97 -14.00 4.54
N SER A 241 23.80 -14.62 4.51
CA SER A 241 22.52 -13.92 4.66
C SER A 241 22.37 -13.33 6.06
N VAL A 242 21.79 -12.13 6.14
CA VAL A 242 21.49 -11.43 7.39
C VAL A 242 20.00 -11.50 7.68
N CYS A 243 19.63 -11.95 8.88
CA CYS A 243 18.24 -12.15 9.31
C CYS A 243 17.82 -11.24 10.48
N SER A 244 18.77 -10.52 11.10
CA SER A 244 18.46 -9.53 12.13
C SER A 244 19.37 -8.31 11.98
N VAL A 245 18.81 -7.12 12.13
CA VAL A 245 19.55 -5.86 12.03
C VAL A 245 18.99 -4.88 13.05
N THR A 246 19.87 -4.35 13.89
CA THR A 246 19.62 -3.17 14.74
C THR A 246 20.40 -2.00 14.17
N PHE A 247 19.75 -0.86 14.02
CA PHE A 247 20.34 0.36 13.48
C PHE A 247 19.87 1.59 14.26
N SER A 248 20.57 2.70 14.10
CA SER A 248 20.25 3.97 14.75
C SER A 248 20.04 5.10 13.76
N ILE A 249 19.17 6.04 14.12
CA ILE A 249 18.84 7.24 13.31
C ILE A 249 19.22 8.50 14.10
N GLY A 250 20.27 9.19 13.70
CA GLY A 250 20.66 10.49 14.25
C GLY A 250 19.84 11.62 13.61
N LEU A 251 18.75 12.00 14.26
CA LEU A 251 17.94 13.17 13.88
C LEU A 251 18.72 14.47 14.07
N GLN A 252 18.57 15.41 13.14
CA GLN A 252 19.10 16.76 13.28
C GLN A 252 18.26 17.59 14.28
N SER A 253 18.79 18.74 14.70
CA SER A 253 18.05 19.64 15.61
C SER A 253 16.72 20.07 14.97
N GLY A 254 15.62 19.93 15.73
CA GLY A 254 14.28 20.25 15.26
C GLY A 254 13.64 19.19 14.36
N GLN A 255 14.31 18.05 14.10
CA GLN A 255 13.71 16.91 13.43
C GLN A 255 12.97 15.99 14.40
N THR A 256 11.86 15.43 13.94
CA THR A 256 11.05 14.43 14.66
C THR A 256 10.60 13.36 13.68
N VAL A 257 10.66 12.10 14.10
CA VAL A 257 10.06 11.00 13.32
C VAL A 257 8.55 11.09 13.47
N SER A 258 7.85 11.25 12.36
CA SER A 258 6.39 11.32 12.31
C SER A 258 5.74 9.95 12.12
N ASN A 259 6.36 9.10 11.30
CA ASN A 259 6.04 7.68 11.18
C ASN A 259 7.27 6.91 10.68
N SER A 260 7.21 5.59 10.81
CA SER A 260 8.19 4.65 10.27
C SER A 260 7.48 3.39 9.78
N TRP A 261 8.05 2.72 8.77
CA TRP A 261 7.51 1.47 8.24
C TRP A 261 8.60 0.42 8.07
N ASN A 262 8.19 -0.85 8.18
CA ASN A 262 9.06 -2.02 8.13
C ASN A 262 10.34 -1.87 8.99
N MET A 263 10.15 -1.26 10.16
CA MET A 263 11.12 -1.16 11.25
C MET A 263 10.36 -1.03 12.57
N GLU A 264 10.94 -1.56 13.64
CA GLU A 264 10.36 -1.60 14.98
C GLU A 264 11.21 -0.74 15.91
N SER A 265 10.60 0.19 16.65
CA SER A 265 11.35 1.03 17.60
C SER A 265 11.86 0.21 18.78
N GLU A 266 13.14 0.36 19.11
CA GLU A 266 13.71 -0.14 20.35
C GLU A 266 13.28 0.70 21.56
N SER A 267 13.47 0.15 22.76
CA SER A 267 13.20 0.83 24.04
C SER A 267 14.07 2.10 24.26
N SER A 268 15.12 2.29 23.45
CA SER A 268 15.98 3.47 23.48
C SER A 268 15.59 4.49 22.41
N SER A 269 15.74 5.78 22.73
CA SER A 269 15.48 6.86 21.78
C SER A 269 16.43 6.71 20.58
N ASN A 270 15.86 6.51 19.39
CA ASN A 270 16.55 6.50 18.08
C ASN A 270 17.23 5.19 17.65
N GLN A 271 16.95 4.05 18.28
CA GLN A 271 17.31 2.73 17.73
C GLN A 271 16.09 2.01 17.20
N TYR A 272 16.32 1.20 16.17
CA TYR A 272 15.28 0.46 15.46
C TYR A 272 15.80 -0.91 15.04
N ASN A 273 14.89 -1.87 14.96
CA ASN A 273 15.14 -3.20 14.43
C ASN A 273 14.44 -3.36 13.07
N LEU A 274 15.07 -4.07 12.13
CA LEU A 274 14.33 -4.62 11.00
C LEU A 274 13.43 -5.76 11.49
N PRO A 275 12.22 -5.93 10.93
CA PRO A 275 11.32 -7.00 11.31
C PRO A 275 11.94 -8.39 11.13
N SER A 276 11.54 -9.34 11.96
CA SER A 276 12.10 -10.70 11.99
C SER A 276 11.94 -11.51 10.70
N TRP A 277 11.04 -11.09 9.79
CA TRP A 277 10.84 -11.69 8.47
C TRP A 277 11.81 -11.18 7.40
N VAL A 278 12.59 -10.14 7.68
CA VAL A 278 13.57 -9.60 6.72
C VAL A 278 14.75 -10.55 6.59
N ASN A 279 15.07 -10.92 5.35
CA ASN A 279 16.26 -11.69 5.00
C ASN A 279 17.01 -10.96 3.89
N ILE A 280 18.22 -10.49 4.20
CA ILE A 280 19.10 -9.82 3.23
C ILE A 280 20.16 -10.84 2.80
N ALA A 281 19.95 -11.47 1.64
CA ALA A 281 20.89 -12.43 1.09
C ALA A 281 22.28 -11.80 0.83
N ALA A 282 23.31 -12.65 0.79
CA ALA A 282 24.67 -12.22 0.48
C ALA A 282 24.74 -11.46 -0.86
N GLY A 283 25.36 -10.28 -0.86
CA GLY A 283 25.46 -9.40 -2.03
C GLY A 283 24.16 -8.66 -2.41
N GLN A 284 23.09 -8.77 -1.63
CA GLN A 284 21.79 -8.15 -1.94
C GLN A 284 21.52 -6.90 -1.09
N GLN A 285 20.50 -6.16 -1.52
CA GLN A 285 19.98 -4.99 -0.82
C GLN A 285 18.56 -5.22 -0.32
N TYR A 286 18.22 -4.54 0.77
CA TYR A 286 16.87 -4.41 1.27
C TYR A 286 16.53 -2.92 1.40
N SER A 287 15.47 -2.47 0.74
CA SER A 287 15.09 -1.06 0.65
C SER A 287 13.62 -0.79 1.00
N SER A 288 12.95 -1.75 1.63
CA SER A 288 11.52 -1.65 1.93
C SER A 288 11.21 -1.01 3.27
N SER A 289 12.22 -0.56 4.02
CA SER A 289 12.07 0.16 5.29
C SER A 289 12.32 1.64 5.13
N GLY A 290 11.64 2.46 5.92
CA GLY A 290 11.85 3.91 5.90
C GLY A 290 11.04 4.67 6.92
N LEU A 291 11.14 6.00 6.85
CA LEU A 291 10.51 6.90 7.80
C LEU A 291 10.16 8.25 7.20
N ASN A 292 9.14 8.88 7.76
CA ASN A 292 8.83 10.29 7.51
C ASN A 292 9.36 11.13 8.67
N ILE A 293 10.12 12.17 8.34
CA ILE A 293 10.66 13.14 9.29
C ILE A 293 9.98 14.49 9.08
N ASN A 294 9.53 15.10 10.18
CA ASN A 294 9.11 16.48 10.24
C ASN A 294 10.25 17.33 10.81
N GLY A 295 10.47 18.52 10.28
CA GLY A 295 11.49 19.47 10.73
C GLY A 295 11.83 20.48 9.64
N SER A 296 12.20 21.70 10.03
CA SER A 296 12.50 22.81 9.09
C SER A 296 13.83 22.67 8.35
N ASP A 297 14.66 21.68 8.69
CA ASP A 297 15.95 21.44 8.05
C ASP A 297 15.82 20.37 6.95
N SER A 298 16.27 20.71 5.74
CA SER A 298 16.33 19.81 4.58
C SER A 298 17.45 18.78 4.66
N THR A 299 18.31 18.85 5.69
CA THR A 299 19.44 17.93 5.88
C THR A 299 18.95 16.55 6.32
N PRO A 300 19.22 15.47 5.56
CA PRO A 300 18.85 14.12 5.98
C PRO A 300 19.49 13.72 7.32
N PRO A 301 18.81 12.90 8.14
CA PRO A 301 19.40 12.34 9.34
C PRO A 301 20.55 11.41 8.98
N THR A 302 21.42 11.17 9.95
CA THR A 302 22.45 10.14 9.82
C THR A 302 21.87 8.77 10.17
N VAL A 303 22.27 7.71 9.48
CA VAL A 303 21.90 6.34 9.82
C VAL A 303 23.14 5.46 9.95
N SER A 304 23.10 4.53 10.89
CA SER A 304 24.21 3.60 11.13
C SER A 304 23.73 2.25 11.63
N VAL A 305 24.37 1.18 11.15
CA VAL A 305 24.14 -0.18 11.68
C VAL A 305 24.79 -0.28 13.05
N VAL A 306 24.02 -0.70 14.06
CA VAL A 306 24.49 -0.92 15.44
C VAL A 306 24.90 -2.37 15.61
N SER A 307 24.05 -3.31 15.20
CA SER A 307 24.36 -4.75 15.24
C SER A 307 23.58 -5.51 14.18
N TYR A 308 24.02 -6.72 13.84
CA TYR A 308 23.28 -7.62 12.94
C TYR A 308 23.64 -9.08 13.22
N GLY A 309 22.73 -9.99 12.86
CA GLY A 309 22.88 -11.44 12.99
C GLY A 309 22.63 -12.15 11.66
N TYR A 310 23.38 -13.23 11.44
CA TYR A 310 23.18 -14.09 10.28
C TYR A 310 21.95 -14.99 10.47
N CYS A 311 21.42 -15.43 9.35
CA CYS A 311 20.71 -16.70 9.26
C CYS A 311 21.77 -17.84 9.35
#